data_AF-A0AB38C802-F1
#
_entry.id   AF-A0AB38C802-F1
#
_cell.length_a   1.000
_cell.length_b   1.000
_cell.length_c   1.000
_cell.angle_alpha   90.00
_cell.angle_beta   90.00
_cell.angle_gamma   90.00
#
_symmetry.space_group_name_H-M   'P 1'
#
loop_
_entity.id
_entity.type
_entity.pdbx_description
1 polymer ?
#
loop_
_entity_poly.entity_id
_entity_poly.type
_entity_poly.pdbx_seq_one_letter_code
_entity_poly.pdbx_strand_id
1 'polypeptide(L)'
;MATIENRSRYTVSVKNRYDLHRELPFTQLAQAKQYAIELGKQNYKPYLTQKENAFLIKITQAGYKPVRYTCQSLQAAEDAIARIEAERRTGLFIDYTKAHQVTFEGLLRRYIKEEGPKNKGWEKSEKYKCLGWLEGLNGGAEKRVAQIKAKATNVGAKNPKHHSMRQPAGTILWMRKPFANIQTTDIEDYMKDRRQDVKPSTVDRELDVIRAIFTVATKVWKYRIGENPMDGVRRPKYWNERDRRLRGDEEQRLIASAIEEDRLRSIELRVEELMTSNRKVAVGFTQVAGARTARPHLHMLTAVEVFHVGLGECPLF
;
A
#
# COMPACT_ATOMS: atom_id res chain seq x y z
N MET A 1 22.73 -32.41 11.87
CA MET A 1 22.53 -33.17 13.10
C MET A 1 21.28 -32.66 13.82
N ALA A 2 20.33 -33.56 14.07
CA ALA A 2 19.21 -33.30 14.97
C ALA A 2 19.59 -33.81 16.37
N THR A 3 19.19 -33.09 17.41
CA THR A 3 19.43 -33.48 18.80
C THR A 3 18.15 -33.24 19.61
N ILE A 4 17.75 -34.24 20.39
CA ILE A 4 16.64 -34.18 21.33
C ILE A 4 17.23 -34.10 22.74
N GLU A 5 16.87 -33.05 23.48
CA GLU A 5 17.31 -32.83 24.86
C GLU A 5 16.06 -32.86 25.76
N ASN A 6 15.98 -33.81 26.70
CA ASN A 6 14.88 -33.83 27.67
C ASN A 6 15.03 -32.64 28.64
N ARG A 7 14.13 -31.66 28.53
CA ARG A 7 14.07 -30.45 29.38
C ARG A 7 12.92 -30.49 30.38
N SER A 8 12.40 -31.67 30.64
CA SER A 8 11.34 -31.89 31.62
C SER A 8 11.86 -31.71 33.04
N ARG A 9 10.94 -31.42 33.96
CA ARG A 9 11.21 -31.26 35.38
C ARG A 9 11.73 -32.56 36.01
N TYR A 10 12.56 -32.42 37.04
CA TYR A 10 12.92 -33.52 37.93
C TYR A 10 11.87 -33.69 39.01
N THR A 11 11.59 -34.93 39.38
CA THR A 11 10.71 -35.28 40.49
C THR A 11 11.48 -36.11 41.49
N VAL A 12 11.38 -35.72 42.76
CA VAL A 12 11.83 -36.54 43.90
C VAL A 12 10.58 -37.01 44.61
N SER A 13 10.42 -38.32 44.73
CA SER A 13 9.24 -38.93 45.36
C SER A 13 9.66 -40.03 46.34
N VAL A 14 8.88 -40.23 47.39
CA VAL A 14 9.05 -41.32 48.36
C VAL A 14 7.78 -42.17 48.33
N LYS A 15 7.94 -43.50 48.36
CA LYS A 15 6.80 -44.42 48.32
C LYS A 15 5.81 -44.11 49.46
N ASN A 16 4.52 -44.00 49.13
CA ASN A 16 3.42 -43.72 50.06
C ASN A 16 3.51 -42.40 50.84
N ARG A 17 4.31 -41.43 50.38
CA ARG A 17 4.47 -40.11 51.01
C ARG A 17 4.39 -39.00 49.98
N TYR A 18 3.19 -38.45 49.80
CA TYR A 18 2.91 -37.36 48.87
C TYR A 18 3.37 -35.99 49.39
N ASP A 19 3.47 -35.85 50.71
CA ASP A 19 4.00 -34.70 51.44
C ASP A 19 5.47 -34.39 51.08
N LEU A 20 6.24 -35.42 50.74
CA LEU A 20 7.66 -35.32 50.39
C LEU A 20 7.89 -35.28 48.86
N HIS A 21 6.83 -35.17 48.06
CA HIS A 21 6.95 -35.07 46.61
C HIS A 21 7.35 -33.65 46.20
N ARG A 22 8.47 -33.53 45.48
CA ARG A 22 8.96 -32.22 45.00
C ARG A 22 9.27 -32.26 43.52
N GLU A 23 8.77 -31.27 42.79
CA GLU A 23 9.14 -31.02 41.40
C GLU A 23 10.13 -29.87 41.31
N LEU A 24 11.21 -30.08 40.58
CA LEU A 24 12.26 -29.09 40.38
C LEU A 24 12.47 -28.85 38.87
N PRO A 25 12.74 -27.60 38.45
CA PRO A 25 13.08 -27.30 37.07
C PRO A 25 14.29 -28.11 36.56
N PHE A 26 14.36 -28.35 35.24
CA PHE A 26 15.48 -29.02 34.58
C PHE A 26 16.85 -28.38 34.88
N THR A 27 16.89 -27.07 35.13
CA THR A 27 18.13 -26.36 35.48
C THR A 27 18.66 -26.71 36.87
N GLN A 28 17.83 -27.25 37.76
CA GLN A 28 18.13 -27.45 39.19
C GLN A 28 18.42 -28.92 39.55
N LEU A 29 19.14 -29.66 38.70
CA LEU A 29 19.52 -31.04 38.98
C LEU A 29 20.27 -31.19 40.31
N ALA A 30 21.21 -30.28 40.61
CA ALA A 30 22.02 -30.34 41.83
C ALA A 30 21.15 -30.27 43.09
N GLN A 31 20.15 -29.39 43.10
CA GLN A 31 19.21 -29.25 44.22
C GLN A 31 18.32 -30.49 44.35
N ALA A 32 17.89 -31.10 43.24
CA ALA A 32 17.11 -32.33 43.26
C ALA A 32 17.89 -33.49 43.88
N LYS A 33 19.18 -33.61 43.54
CA LYS A 33 20.08 -34.60 44.14
C LYS A 33 20.32 -34.34 45.62
N GLN A 34 20.55 -33.09 46.02
CA GLN A 34 20.73 -32.72 47.42
C GLN A 34 19.50 -33.08 48.25
N TYR A 35 18.30 -32.74 47.77
CA TYR A 35 17.05 -33.08 48.44
C TYR A 35 16.86 -34.60 48.59
N ALA A 36 17.21 -35.39 47.57
CA ALA A 36 17.19 -36.85 47.67
C ALA A 36 18.21 -37.37 48.71
N ILE A 37 19.41 -36.77 48.81
CA ILE A 37 20.40 -37.14 49.83
C ILE A 37 19.89 -36.80 51.25
N GLU A 38 19.26 -35.64 51.42
CA GLU A 38 18.66 -35.21 52.69
C GLU A 38 17.56 -36.17 53.15
N LEU A 39 16.67 -36.57 52.25
CA LEU A 39 15.66 -37.59 52.53
C LEU A 39 16.28 -38.95 52.90
N GLY A 40 17.39 -39.33 52.24
CA GLY A 40 18.15 -40.53 52.59
C GLY A 40 18.71 -40.49 54.01
N LYS A 41 19.20 -39.34 54.49
CA LYS A 41 19.66 -39.14 55.87
C LYS A 41 18.53 -39.29 56.90
N GLN A 42 17.30 -39.01 56.49
CA GLN A 42 16.09 -39.20 57.30
C GLN A 42 15.55 -40.64 57.24
N ASN A 43 16.35 -41.61 56.74
CA ASN A 43 15.97 -43.01 56.52
C ASN A 43 14.83 -43.23 55.50
N TYR A 44 14.51 -42.25 54.67
CA TYR A 44 13.61 -42.46 53.53
C TYR A 44 14.34 -43.04 52.33
N LYS A 45 13.60 -43.69 51.43
CA LYS A 45 14.09 -44.21 50.15
C LYS A 45 13.52 -43.37 48.99
N PRO A 46 14.16 -42.25 48.63
CA PRO A 46 13.68 -41.37 47.58
C PRO A 46 14.02 -41.91 46.18
N TYR A 47 13.10 -41.68 45.25
CA TYR A 47 13.25 -41.93 43.82
C TYR A 47 13.38 -40.59 43.11
N LEU A 48 14.53 -40.37 42.47
CA LEU A 48 14.78 -39.24 41.59
C LEU A 48 14.51 -39.68 40.15
N THR A 49 13.49 -39.11 39.52
CA THR A 49 13.15 -39.37 38.12
C THR A 49 13.04 -38.06 37.35
N GLN A 50 13.22 -38.10 36.03
CA GLN A 50 12.92 -36.95 35.16
C GLN A 50 11.60 -37.22 34.45
N LYS A 51 10.74 -36.21 34.33
CA LYS A 51 9.51 -36.33 33.53
C LYS A 51 9.84 -36.43 32.03
N GLU A 52 8.82 -36.71 31.22
CA GLU A 52 8.92 -36.81 29.76
C GLU A 52 7.85 -35.94 29.10
N ASN A 53 7.68 -34.72 29.59
CA ASN A 53 6.64 -33.79 29.15
C ASN A 53 7.19 -32.53 28.45
N ALA A 54 8.51 -32.36 28.36
CA ALA A 54 9.13 -31.25 27.66
C ALA A 54 10.46 -31.68 27.03
N PHE A 55 10.50 -31.76 25.70
CA PHE A 55 11.70 -32.07 24.92
C PHE A 55 12.08 -30.86 24.07
N LEU A 56 13.36 -30.45 24.12
CA LEU A 56 13.90 -29.45 23.22
C LEU A 56 14.53 -30.13 22.01
N ILE A 57 14.08 -29.73 20.83
CA ILE A 57 14.63 -30.18 19.56
C ILE A 57 15.56 -29.10 19.02
N LYS A 58 16.75 -29.50 18.60
CA LYS A 58 17.72 -28.64 17.90
C LYS A 58 18.10 -29.31 16.59
N ILE A 59 17.83 -28.66 15.46
CA ILE A 59 18.20 -29.16 14.14
C ILE A 59 19.16 -28.18 13.49
N THR A 60 20.40 -28.61 13.29
CA THR A 60 21.45 -27.85 12.59
C THR A 60 21.96 -28.65 11.40
N GLN A 61 21.85 -28.10 10.19
CA GLN A 61 22.28 -28.75 8.95
C GLN A 61 22.90 -27.68 8.04
N ALA A 62 23.93 -28.05 7.28
CA ALA A 62 24.58 -27.12 6.36
C ALA A 62 23.57 -26.59 5.32
N GLY A 63 23.62 -25.27 5.05
CA GLY A 63 22.73 -24.61 4.08
C GLY A 63 21.34 -24.23 4.60
N TYR A 64 20.94 -24.67 5.80
CA TYR A 64 19.63 -24.35 6.39
C TYR A 64 19.76 -23.54 7.67
N LYS A 65 18.79 -22.66 7.94
CA LYS A 65 18.71 -21.95 9.22
C LYS A 65 18.50 -22.94 10.38
N PRO A 66 19.20 -22.75 11.52
CA PRO A 66 19.04 -23.62 12.67
C PRO A 66 17.63 -23.46 13.26
N VAL A 67 16.96 -24.58 13.53
CA VAL A 67 15.60 -24.61 14.09
C VAL A 67 15.66 -25.14 15.52
N ARG A 68 14.93 -24.46 16.43
CA ARG A 68 14.82 -24.82 17.85
C ARG A 68 13.38 -24.64 18.32
N TYR A 69 12.76 -25.69 18.85
CA TYR A 69 11.44 -25.62 19.47
C TYR A 69 11.22 -26.76 20.46
N THR A 70 10.23 -26.62 21.33
CA THR A 70 9.91 -27.58 22.38
C THR A 70 8.64 -28.37 22.09
N CYS A 71 8.66 -29.66 22.41
CA CYS A 71 7.54 -30.59 22.25
C CYS A 71 7.17 -31.24 23.58
N GLN A 72 5.93 -31.73 23.68
CA GLN A 72 5.39 -32.32 24.92
C GLN A 72 5.60 -33.84 25.04
N SER A 73 6.05 -34.51 23.98
CA SER A 73 6.25 -35.96 23.92
C SER A 73 7.47 -36.30 23.09
N LEU A 74 8.12 -37.44 23.41
CA LEU A 74 9.27 -37.95 22.67
C LEU A 74 8.89 -38.35 21.25
N GLN A 75 7.78 -39.06 21.06
CA GLN A 75 7.27 -39.44 19.74
C GLN A 75 7.02 -38.20 18.86
N ALA A 76 6.36 -37.18 19.43
CA ALA A 76 6.12 -35.93 18.71
C ALA A 76 7.42 -35.21 18.32
N ALA A 77 8.49 -35.38 19.09
CA ALA A 77 9.79 -34.82 18.75
C ALA A 77 10.46 -35.57 17.60
N GLU A 78 10.40 -36.90 17.61
CA GLU A 78 10.91 -37.75 16.53
C GLU A 78 10.16 -37.52 15.22
N ASP A 79 8.84 -37.53 15.26
CA ASP A 79 7.99 -37.28 14.08
C ASP A 79 8.27 -35.89 13.48
N ALA A 80 8.47 -34.89 14.33
CA ALA A 80 8.75 -33.53 13.86
C ALA A 80 10.15 -33.37 13.28
N ILE A 81 11.15 -34.12 13.79
CA ILE A 81 12.48 -34.22 13.16
C ILE A 81 12.34 -34.91 11.80
N ALA A 82 11.70 -36.07 11.75
CA ALA A 82 11.52 -36.84 10.52
C ALA A 82 10.79 -36.01 9.44
N ARG A 83 9.75 -35.27 9.82
CA ARG A 83 9.05 -34.34 8.93
C ARG A 83 9.96 -33.26 8.38
N ILE A 84 10.72 -32.57 9.23
CA ILE A 84 11.63 -31.48 8.81
C ILE A 84 12.76 -32.03 7.92
N GLU A 85 13.31 -33.19 8.25
CA GLU A 85 14.35 -33.83 7.45
C GLU A 85 13.81 -34.31 6.10
N ALA A 86 12.60 -34.86 6.05
CA ALA A 86 11.93 -35.24 4.81
C ALA A 86 11.64 -34.01 3.93
N GLU A 87 11.08 -32.94 4.49
CA GLU A 87 10.82 -31.66 3.79
C GLU A 87 12.12 -31.07 3.20
N ARG A 88 13.23 -31.12 3.94
CA ARG A 88 14.54 -30.63 3.48
C ARG A 88 15.20 -31.55 2.46
N ARG A 89 15.11 -32.87 2.64
CA ARG A 89 15.67 -33.87 1.72
C ARG A 89 14.99 -33.84 0.36
N THR A 90 13.67 -33.72 0.36
CA THR A 90 12.87 -33.59 -0.87
C THR A 90 13.01 -32.22 -1.54
N GLY A 91 13.66 -31.25 -0.88
CA GLY A 91 13.77 -29.88 -1.37
C GLY A 91 12.45 -29.11 -1.35
N LEU A 92 11.41 -29.64 -0.70
CA LEU A 92 10.08 -29.03 -0.60
C LEU A 92 9.94 -28.06 0.58
N PHE A 93 11.05 -27.65 1.21
CA PHE A 93 11.01 -26.71 2.33
C PHE A 93 10.56 -25.32 1.86
N ILE A 94 9.30 -24.98 2.14
CA ILE A 94 8.72 -23.66 1.89
C ILE A 94 8.77 -22.85 3.18
N ASP A 95 9.61 -21.81 3.21
CA ASP A 95 9.70 -20.90 4.36
C ASP A 95 8.56 -19.86 4.35
N TYR A 96 7.50 -20.14 5.13
CA TYR A 96 6.38 -19.23 5.36
C TYR A 96 6.69 -18.14 6.39
N THR A 97 7.78 -18.25 7.16
CA THR A 97 8.10 -17.34 8.28
C THR A 97 8.16 -15.89 7.83
N LYS A 98 8.72 -15.65 6.63
CA LYS A 98 8.82 -14.31 6.03
C LYS A 98 7.45 -13.65 5.84
N ALA A 99 6.42 -14.42 5.47
CA ALA A 99 5.07 -13.90 5.26
C ALA A 99 4.33 -13.62 6.58
N HIS A 100 4.70 -14.29 7.68
CA HIS A 100 4.17 -13.98 9.02
C HIS A 100 4.83 -12.74 9.66
N GLN A 101 6.06 -12.41 9.27
CA GLN A 101 6.78 -11.26 9.81
C GLN A 101 6.46 -9.94 9.13
N VAL A 102 5.92 -9.98 7.91
CA VAL A 102 5.62 -8.78 7.12
C VAL A 102 4.11 -8.57 7.08
N THR A 103 3.67 -7.34 7.31
CA THR A 103 2.26 -6.94 7.18
C THR A 103 1.95 -6.50 5.75
N PHE A 104 0.66 -6.49 5.36
CA PHE A 104 0.28 -5.95 4.05
C PHE A 104 0.62 -4.47 3.92
N GLU A 105 0.52 -3.69 4.99
CA GLU A 105 1.01 -2.31 5.04
C GLU A 105 2.50 -2.23 4.67
N GLY A 106 3.34 -3.11 5.22
CA GLY A 106 4.75 -3.17 4.87
C GLY A 106 4.99 -3.49 3.40
N LEU A 107 4.24 -4.44 2.85
CA LEU A 107 4.29 -4.78 1.42
C LEU A 107 3.80 -3.64 0.54
N LEU A 108 2.75 -2.93 0.94
CA LEU A 108 2.22 -1.77 0.24
C LEU A 108 3.26 -0.65 0.18
N ARG A 109 3.92 -0.34 1.30
CA ARG A 109 5.02 0.66 1.35
C ARG A 109 6.16 0.28 0.41
N ARG A 110 6.52 -1.01 0.41
CA ARG A 110 7.55 -1.53 -0.50
C ARG A 110 7.11 -1.44 -1.97
N TYR A 111 5.86 -1.78 -2.28
CA TYR A 111 5.30 -1.72 -3.64
C TYR A 111 5.36 -0.30 -4.19
N ILE A 112 4.94 0.69 -3.40
CA ILE A 112 4.99 2.11 -3.75
C ILE A 112 6.42 2.55 -4.14
N LYS A 113 7.44 2.01 -3.48
CA LYS A 113 8.85 2.37 -3.70
C LYS A 113 9.47 1.64 -4.88
N GLU A 114 9.23 0.33 -5.00
CA GLU A 114 9.98 -0.55 -5.91
C GLU A 114 9.25 -0.84 -7.23
N GLU A 115 7.92 -1.03 -7.20
CA GLU A 115 7.17 -1.58 -8.34
C GLU A 115 6.17 -0.59 -8.92
N GLY A 116 5.49 0.18 -8.08
CA GLY A 116 4.48 1.17 -8.48
C GLY A 116 4.96 2.06 -9.63
N PRO A 117 6.09 2.79 -9.51
CA PRO A 117 6.58 3.71 -10.55
C PRO A 117 6.85 3.07 -11.91
N LYS A 118 7.02 1.75 -12.00
CA LYS A 118 7.24 1.02 -13.26
C LYS A 118 5.94 0.83 -14.04
N ASN A 119 4.78 0.91 -13.38
CA ASN A 119 3.49 0.69 -14.01
C ASN A 119 3.06 1.92 -14.82
N LYS A 120 2.59 1.70 -16.05
CA LYS A 120 2.08 2.74 -16.95
C LYS A 120 0.97 3.60 -16.32
N GLY A 121 0.17 3.01 -15.42
CA GLY A 121 -0.97 3.65 -14.75
C GLY A 121 -0.66 4.27 -13.37
N TRP A 122 0.60 4.27 -12.94
CA TRP A 122 1.00 4.61 -11.58
C TRP A 122 0.55 6.00 -11.13
N GLU A 123 1.07 7.03 -11.79
CA GLU A 123 0.84 8.44 -11.42
C GLU A 123 -0.64 8.82 -11.53
N LYS A 124 -1.35 8.26 -12.52
CA LYS A 124 -2.74 8.61 -12.80
C LYS A 124 -3.74 7.92 -11.88
N SER A 125 -3.48 6.68 -11.47
CA SER A 125 -4.55 5.83 -10.92
C SER A 125 -4.20 4.97 -9.71
N GLU A 126 -2.96 4.48 -9.59
CA GLU A 126 -2.59 3.56 -8.51
C GLU A 126 -2.03 4.31 -7.31
N LYS A 127 -1.16 5.30 -7.55
CA LYS A 127 -0.43 6.05 -6.52
C LYS A 127 -1.37 6.66 -5.47
N TYR A 128 -2.43 7.36 -5.91
CA TYR A 128 -3.36 8.01 -4.97
C TYR A 128 -4.14 7.00 -4.10
N LYS A 129 -4.43 5.79 -4.62
CA LYS A 129 -5.13 4.74 -3.86
C LYS A 129 -4.22 4.22 -2.76
N CYS A 130 -3.00 3.85 -3.13
CA CYS A 130 -1.97 3.36 -2.23
C CYS A 130 -1.65 4.36 -1.11
N LEU A 131 -1.43 5.63 -1.47
CA LEU A 131 -1.18 6.69 -0.50
C LEU A 131 -2.40 6.94 0.39
N GLY A 132 -3.61 6.94 -0.18
CA GLY A 132 -4.82 7.08 0.61
C GLY A 132 -5.03 5.93 1.59
N TRP A 133 -4.60 4.70 1.26
CA TRP A 133 -4.69 3.55 2.17
C TRP A 133 -3.79 3.74 3.37
N LEU A 134 -2.53 4.14 3.13
CA LEU A 134 -1.58 4.44 4.21
C LEU A 134 -2.04 5.59 5.10
N GLU A 135 -2.64 6.62 4.51
CA GLU A 135 -3.18 7.74 5.29
C GLU A 135 -4.39 7.34 6.13
N GLY A 136 -5.24 6.45 5.60
CA GLY A 136 -6.37 5.87 6.34
C GLY A 136 -5.90 5.07 7.55
N LEU A 137 -4.85 4.27 7.40
CA LEU A 137 -4.27 3.48 8.50
C LEU A 137 -3.76 4.36 9.65
N ASN A 138 -3.22 5.55 9.35
CA ASN A 138 -2.70 6.47 10.35
C ASN A 138 -3.78 7.35 11.02
N GLY A 139 -5.08 7.07 10.81
CA GLY A 139 -6.18 7.91 11.33
C GLY A 139 -6.31 9.27 10.64
N GLY A 140 -5.60 9.49 9.51
CA GLY A 140 -5.72 10.72 8.72
C GLY A 140 -7.10 10.86 8.05
N ALA A 141 -7.80 9.74 7.89
CA ALA A 141 -9.20 9.64 7.50
C ALA A 141 -10.14 10.44 8.43
N GLU A 142 -10.14 10.07 9.71
CA GLU A 142 -10.99 10.64 10.76
C GLU A 142 -10.64 12.11 11.00
N LYS A 143 -9.35 12.44 10.99
CA LYS A 143 -8.86 13.83 11.12
C LYS A 143 -9.32 14.72 9.95
N ARG A 144 -9.36 14.21 8.72
CA ARG A 144 -9.88 14.97 7.55
C ARG A 144 -11.39 15.10 7.57
N VAL A 145 -12.13 14.04 7.90
CA VAL A 145 -13.60 14.09 8.04
C VAL A 145 -13.99 15.04 9.19
N ALA A 146 -13.27 15.03 10.30
CA ALA A 146 -13.42 15.98 11.39
C ALA A 146 -13.08 17.42 10.97
N GLN A 147 -11.99 17.64 10.22
CA GLN A 147 -11.65 18.96 9.66
C GLN A 147 -12.69 19.47 8.64
N ILE A 148 -13.29 18.58 7.82
CA ILE A 148 -14.35 18.93 6.87
C ILE A 148 -15.63 19.32 7.63
N LYS A 149 -16.04 18.54 8.64
CA LYS A 149 -17.15 18.88 9.53
C LYS A 149 -16.92 20.21 10.26
N ALA A 150 -15.72 20.43 10.81
CA ALA A 150 -15.36 21.65 11.51
C ALA A 150 -15.29 22.91 10.61
N LYS A 151 -14.94 22.73 9.33
CA LYS A 151 -14.99 23.81 8.32
C LYS A 151 -16.41 24.11 7.85
N ALA A 152 -17.27 23.10 7.73
CA ALA A 152 -18.69 23.26 7.35
C ALA A 152 -19.52 23.99 8.42
N THR A 153 -19.15 23.91 9.70
CA THR A 153 -19.82 24.63 10.80
C THR A 153 -19.49 26.12 10.88
N ASN A 154 -18.40 26.59 10.27
CA ASN A 154 -17.90 27.96 10.50
C ASN A 154 -18.24 28.98 9.40
N VAL A 155 -18.81 28.58 8.27
CA VAL A 155 -19.26 29.53 7.25
C VAL A 155 -20.46 28.93 6.54
N GLY A 156 -21.52 29.71 6.30
CA GLY A 156 -22.60 29.38 5.35
C GLY A 156 -22.14 29.29 3.89
N ALA A 157 -20.92 28.80 3.66
CA ALA A 157 -20.34 28.53 2.37
C ALA A 157 -20.80 27.14 1.91
N LYS A 158 -21.22 27.04 0.65
CA LYS A 158 -21.43 25.76 -0.02
C LYS A 158 -20.19 24.91 0.21
N ASN A 159 -20.41 23.70 0.72
CA ASN A 159 -19.37 22.73 1.06
C ASN A 159 -18.30 22.72 -0.05
N PRO A 160 -17.03 23.07 0.22
CA PRO A 160 -16.02 23.11 -0.82
C PRO A 160 -15.93 21.70 -1.41
N LYS A 161 -16.10 21.58 -2.75
CA LYS A 161 -15.95 20.31 -3.46
C LYS A 161 -14.51 19.83 -3.27
N HIS A 162 -14.28 19.01 -2.25
CA HIS A 162 -12.97 18.47 -2.01
C HIS A 162 -12.71 17.37 -3.05
N HIS A 163 -11.82 17.64 -4.01
CA HIS A 163 -11.35 16.65 -4.99
C HIS A 163 -10.37 15.64 -4.36
N SER A 164 -10.56 15.23 -3.11
CA SER A 164 -9.98 13.95 -2.68
C SER A 164 -10.78 12.88 -3.40
N MET A 165 -10.24 12.38 -4.52
CA MET A 165 -10.85 11.31 -5.33
C MET A 165 -11.26 10.08 -4.50
N ARG A 166 -10.70 9.93 -3.29
CA ARG A 166 -10.91 8.81 -2.39
C ARG A 166 -11.44 9.28 -1.02
N GLN A 167 -12.65 8.86 -0.67
CA GLN A 167 -13.15 8.90 0.71
C GLN A 167 -12.43 7.81 1.52
N PRO A 168 -11.96 8.11 2.74
CA PRO A 168 -11.26 7.12 3.55
C PRO A 168 -12.21 6.03 4.04
N ALA A 169 -11.78 4.77 3.95
CA ALA A 169 -12.55 3.63 4.41
C ALA A 169 -12.35 3.42 5.91
N GLY A 170 -13.43 3.14 6.66
CA GLY A 170 -13.33 2.74 8.07
C GLY A 170 -12.64 1.40 8.26
N THR A 171 -12.83 0.45 7.34
CA THR A 171 -12.42 -0.96 7.48
C THR A 171 -11.14 -1.29 6.72
N ILE A 172 -10.10 -0.49 6.93
CA ILE A 172 -8.78 -0.75 6.34
C ILE A 172 -7.83 -1.47 7.30
N LEU A 173 -8.26 -1.68 8.54
CA LEU A 173 -7.40 -2.19 9.62
C LEU A 173 -6.81 -3.57 9.32
N TRP A 174 -7.48 -4.39 8.50
CA TRP A 174 -6.97 -5.69 8.05
C TRP A 174 -5.61 -5.59 7.35
N MET A 175 -5.25 -4.46 6.75
CA MET A 175 -3.95 -4.25 6.10
C MET A 175 -2.77 -4.28 7.10
N ARG A 176 -3.03 -4.13 8.41
CA ARG A 176 -2.01 -4.30 9.45
C ARG A 176 -1.75 -5.76 9.83
N LYS A 177 -2.61 -6.68 9.40
CA LYS A 177 -2.42 -8.11 9.68
C LYS A 177 -1.13 -8.60 9.00
N PRO A 178 -0.47 -9.62 9.58
CA PRO A 178 0.57 -10.38 8.89
C PRO A 178 0.08 -10.87 7.53
N PHE A 179 0.92 -10.82 6.50
CA PHE A 179 0.55 -11.15 5.13
C PHE A 179 0.00 -12.57 4.99
N ALA A 180 0.58 -13.52 5.72
CA ALA A 180 0.10 -14.91 5.75
C ALA A 180 -1.27 -15.10 6.43
N ASN A 181 -1.69 -14.15 7.27
CA ASN A 181 -2.94 -14.26 8.06
C ASN A 181 -4.11 -13.52 7.39
N ILE A 182 -3.91 -12.90 6.24
CA ILE A 182 -4.97 -12.18 5.54
C ILE A 182 -5.87 -13.19 4.85
N GLN A 183 -7.16 -13.08 5.11
CA GLN A 183 -8.16 -13.97 4.54
C GLN A 183 -9.02 -13.25 3.51
N THR A 184 -9.71 -14.03 2.68
CA THR A 184 -10.68 -13.52 1.71
C THR A 184 -11.78 -12.70 2.38
N THR A 185 -12.21 -13.09 3.58
CA THR A 185 -13.23 -12.41 4.39
C THR A 185 -12.86 -10.96 4.71
N ASP A 186 -11.59 -10.71 5.06
CA ASP A 186 -11.09 -9.36 5.35
C ASP A 186 -11.28 -8.40 4.15
N ILE A 187 -11.03 -8.92 2.94
CA ILE A 187 -11.14 -8.15 1.69
C ILE A 187 -12.61 -8.00 1.28
N GLU A 188 -13.44 -9.02 1.52
CA GLU A 188 -14.88 -8.94 1.29
C GLU A 188 -15.57 -7.94 2.23
N ASP A 189 -15.17 -7.88 3.49
CA ASP A 189 -15.68 -6.90 4.45
C ASP A 189 -15.24 -5.49 4.08
N TYR A 190 -13.97 -5.31 3.69
CA TYR A 190 -13.52 -4.06 3.06
C TYR A 190 -14.39 -3.67 1.86
N MET A 191 -14.70 -4.62 0.97
CA MET A 191 -15.54 -4.37 -0.20
C MET A 191 -16.98 -3.97 0.19
N LYS A 192 -17.59 -4.62 1.18
CA LYS A 192 -18.94 -4.29 1.67
C LYS A 192 -18.98 -2.86 2.19
N ASP A 193 -18.00 -2.46 2.98
CA ASP A 193 -17.95 -1.12 3.57
C ASP A 193 -17.68 -0.06 2.51
N ARG A 194 -16.74 -0.31 1.59
CA ARG A 194 -16.47 0.62 0.48
C ARG A 194 -17.66 0.84 -0.45
N ARG A 195 -18.53 -0.16 -0.59
CA ARG A 195 -19.73 -0.07 -1.44
C ARG A 195 -20.77 0.90 -0.88
N GLN A 196 -20.73 1.21 0.42
CA GLN A 196 -21.63 2.19 1.03
C GLN A 196 -21.34 3.61 0.50
N ASP A 197 -20.06 3.92 0.26
CA ASP A 197 -19.63 5.26 -0.14
C ASP A 197 -19.37 5.40 -1.65
N VAL A 198 -19.03 4.31 -2.33
CA VAL A 198 -18.48 4.37 -3.70
C VAL A 198 -19.12 3.35 -4.64
N LYS A 199 -19.25 3.76 -5.91
CA LYS A 199 -19.72 2.90 -7.01
C LYS A 199 -18.91 1.60 -7.10
N PRO A 200 -19.56 0.46 -7.45
CA PRO A 200 -18.91 -0.85 -7.54
C PRO A 200 -17.67 -0.88 -8.44
N SER A 201 -17.68 -0.11 -9.53
CA SER A 201 -16.55 -0.07 -10.47
C SER A 201 -15.31 0.60 -9.90
N THR A 202 -15.43 1.47 -8.90
CA THR A 202 -14.26 2.02 -8.21
C THR A 202 -13.68 0.99 -7.24
N VAL A 203 -14.54 0.25 -6.54
CA VAL A 203 -14.11 -0.82 -5.64
C VAL A 203 -13.36 -1.90 -6.42
N ASP A 204 -13.86 -2.28 -7.60
CA ASP A 204 -13.17 -3.23 -8.48
C ASP A 204 -11.78 -2.75 -8.91
N ARG A 205 -11.65 -1.46 -9.26
CA ARG A 205 -10.34 -0.83 -9.56
C ARG A 205 -9.42 -0.71 -8.35
N GLU A 206 -9.96 -0.65 -7.13
CA GLU A 206 -9.18 -0.74 -5.90
C GLU A 206 -8.67 -2.18 -5.71
N LEU A 207 -9.52 -3.18 -5.94
CA LEU A 207 -9.17 -4.60 -5.89
C LEU A 207 -8.12 -5.00 -6.94
N ASP A 208 -8.11 -4.38 -8.13
CA ASP A 208 -7.05 -4.57 -9.12
C ASP A 208 -5.67 -4.23 -8.57
N VAL A 209 -5.55 -3.11 -7.86
CA VAL A 209 -4.28 -2.66 -7.27
C VAL A 209 -3.89 -3.57 -6.11
N ILE A 210 -4.84 -3.97 -5.27
CA ILE A 210 -4.59 -4.95 -4.21
C ILE A 210 -4.08 -6.26 -4.82
N ARG A 211 -4.74 -6.77 -5.87
CA ARG A 211 -4.32 -7.99 -6.59
C ARG A 211 -2.92 -7.85 -7.17
N ALA A 212 -2.57 -6.70 -7.74
CA ALA A 212 -1.22 -6.44 -8.25
C ALA A 212 -0.18 -6.54 -7.12
N ILE A 213 -0.44 -5.95 -5.95
CA ILE A 213 0.46 -6.02 -4.78
C ILE A 213 0.63 -7.47 -4.32
N PHE A 214 -0.45 -8.25 -4.18
CA PHE A 214 -0.38 -9.68 -3.83
C PHE A 214 0.42 -10.48 -4.86
N THR A 215 0.22 -10.18 -6.15
CA THR A 215 0.92 -10.86 -7.25
C THR A 215 2.42 -10.57 -7.21
N VAL A 216 2.82 -9.31 -7.03
CA VAL A 216 4.22 -8.92 -6.86
C VAL A 216 4.82 -9.59 -5.62
N ALA A 217 4.12 -9.56 -4.49
CA ALA A 217 4.61 -10.12 -3.25
C ALA A 217 4.90 -11.63 -3.36
N THR A 218 4.02 -12.37 -4.06
CA THR A 218 4.15 -13.82 -4.23
C THR A 218 5.11 -14.19 -5.37
N LYS A 219 5.03 -13.52 -6.53
CA LYS A 219 5.78 -13.89 -7.74
C LYS A 219 7.18 -13.29 -7.78
N VAL A 220 7.35 -12.04 -7.39
CA VAL A 220 8.63 -11.30 -7.47
C VAL A 220 9.39 -11.42 -6.15
N TRP A 221 8.78 -11.02 -5.03
CA TRP A 221 9.44 -11.04 -3.73
C TRP A 221 9.47 -12.42 -3.05
N LYS A 222 8.78 -13.40 -3.66
CA LYS A 222 8.73 -14.81 -3.21
C LYS A 222 8.27 -14.96 -1.75
N TYR A 223 7.39 -14.08 -1.27
CA TYR A 223 6.66 -14.34 -0.02
C TYR A 223 5.74 -15.54 -0.26
N ARG A 224 6.04 -16.64 0.43
CA ARG A 224 5.29 -17.88 0.31
C ARG A 224 4.09 -17.80 1.25
N ILE A 225 2.91 -18.08 0.70
CA ILE A 225 1.64 -18.16 1.41
C ILE A 225 0.95 -19.46 0.96
N GLY A 226 0.11 -20.04 1.82
CA GLY A 226 -0.58 -21.29 1.50
C GLY A 226 -1.54 -21.11 0.32
N GLU A 227 -2.37 -20.08 0.40
CA GLU A 227 -3.31 -19.67 -0.64
C GLU A 227 -3.30 -18.15 -0.75
N ASN A 228 -3.46 -17.62 -1.96
CA ASN A 228 -3.59 -16.18 -2.17
C ASN A 228 -5.05 -15.76 -1.91
N PRO A 229 -5.32 -14.91 -0.90
CA PRO A 229 -6.69 -14.54 -0.54
C PRO A 229 -7.43 -13.84 -1.68
N MET A 230 -6.73 -13.16 -2.59
CA MET A 230 -7.32 -12.48 -3.75
C MET A 230 -7.90 -13.43 -4.81
N ASP A 231 -7.55 -14.72 -4.78
CA ASP A 231 -8.07 -15.70 -5.74
C ASP A 231 -9.51 -16.13 -5.39
N GLY A 232 -9.86 -16.11 -4.09
CA GLY A 232 -11.22 -16.38 -3.62
C GLY A 232 -12.17 -15.18 -3.59
N VAL A 233 -11.67 -13.95 -3.78
CA VAL A 233 -12.50 -12.73 -3.67
C VAL A 233 -13.52 -12.64 -4.80
N ARG A 234 -14.79 -12.52 -4.44
CA ARG A 234 -15.90 -12.31 -5.38
C ARG A 234 -15.96 -10.85 -5.81
N ARG A 235 -15.57 -10.57 -7.05
CA ARG A 235 -15.57 -9.20 -7.59
C ARG A 235 -16.99 -8.64 -7.79
N PRO A 236 -17.20 -7.32 -7.56
CA PRO A 236 -18.48 -6.70 -7.86
C PRO A 236 -18.81 -6.79 -9.35
N LYS A 237 -20.02 -7.24 -9.68
CA LYS A 237 -20.56 -7.12 -11.05
C LYS A 237 -21.17 -5.73 -11.22
N TYR A 238 -20.83 -5.05 -12.31
CA TYR A 238 -21.39 -3.76 -12.65
C TYR A 238 -21.47 -3.58 -14.16
N TRP A 239 -22.48 -2.83 -14.59
CA TRP A 239 -22.70 -2.48 -15.99
C TRP A 239 -22.27 -1.02 -16.15
N ASN A 240 -21.05 -0.81 -16.65
CA ASN A 240 -20.54 0.52 -17.00
C ASN A 240 -20.78 0.81 -18.48
N GLU A 241 -21.96 0.45 -18.97
CA GLU A 241 -22.34 0.80 -20.33
C GLU A 241 -22.57 2.31 -20.39
N ARG A 242 -22.14 2.92 -21.50
CA ARG A 242 -22.39 4.35 -21.71
C ARG A 242 -23.88 4.48 -22.06
N ASP A 243 -24.70 4.85 -21.08
CA ASP A 243 -26.16 4.95 -21.23
C ASP A 243 -26.65 6.01 -22.23
N ARG A 244 -25.77 6.91 -22.69
CA ARG A 244 -26.16 8.00 -23.58
C ARG A 244 -25.24 8.15 -24.80
N ARG A 245 -25.84 8.00 -25.98
CA ARG A 245 -25.32 8.50 -27.26
C ARG A 245 -25.92 9.89 -27.54
N LEU A 246 -25.27 10.68 -28.40
CA LEU A 246 -25.82 11.95 -28.90
C LEU A 246 -27.19 11.67 -29.54
N ARG A 247 -28.19 12.50 -29.24
CA ARG A 247 -29.55 12.37 -29.78
C ARG A 247 -29.93 13.62 -30.55
N GLY A 248 -30.60 13.45 -31.69
CA GLY A 248 -31.13 14.56 -32.50
C GLY A 248 -30.04 15.52 -32.97
N ASP A 249 -30.23 16.80 -32.71
CA ASP A 249 -29.37 17.92 -33.11
C ASP A 249 -28.22 18.21 -32.11
N GLU A 250 -28.05 17.38 -31.08
CA GLU A 250 -27.00 17.58 -30.06
C GLU A 250 -25.59 17.63 -30.66
N GLU A 251 -25.30 16.80 -31.67
CA GLU A 251 -24.00 16.82 -32.35
C GLU A 251 -23.74 18.18 -33.02
N GLN A 252 -24.73 18.69 -33.75
CA GLN A 252 -24.64 19.95 -34.48
C GLN A 252 -24.45 21.13 -33.52
N ARG A 253 -25.18 21.14 -32.40
CA ARG A 253 -25.03 22.17 -31.36
C ARG A 253 -23.65 22.13 -30.71
N LEU A 254 -23.14 20.93 -30.40
CA LEU A 254 -21.80 20.78 -29.81
C LEU A 254 -20.71 21.25 -30.78
N ILE A 255 -20.81 20.92 -32.06
CA ILE A 255 -19.87 21.38 -33.09
C ILE A 255 -19.94 22.90 -33.23
N ALA A 256 -21.14 23.49 -33.30
CA ALA A 256 -21.31 24.94 -33.41
C ALA A 256 -20.71 25.67 -32.20
N SER A 257 -20.93 25.17 -30.98
CA SER A 257 -20.30 25.74 -29.78
C SER A 257 -18.78 25.60 -29.79
N ALA A 258 -18.25 24.48 -30.27
CA ALA A 258 -16.80 24.27 -30.37
C ALA A 258 -16.15 25.22 -31.39
N ILE A 259 -16.80 25.46 -32.52
CA ILE A 259 -16.34 26.43 -33.53
C ILE A 259 -16.30 27.85 -32.94
N GLU A 260 -17.34 28.26 -32.21
CA GLU A 260 -17.38 29.59 -31.62
C GLU A 260 -16.32 29.77 -30.51
N GLU A 261 -16.07 28.75 -29.69
CA GLU A 261 -14.95 28.80 -28.73
C GLU A 261 -13.59 28.93 -29.42
N ASP A 262 -13.36 28.17 -30.50
CA ASP A 262 -12.09 28.23 -31.24
C ASP A 262 -11.90 29.60 -31.93
N ARG A 263 -12.99 30.18 -32.44
CA ARG A 263 -13.01 31.54 -32.98
C ARG A 263 -12.64 32.58 -31.92
N LEU A 264 -13.27 32.54 -30.74
CA LEU A 264 -12.98 33.46 -29.64
C LEU A 264 -11.52 33.37 -29.20
N ARG A 265 -11.00 32.13 -29.07
CA ARG A 265 -9.61 31.88 -28.71
C ARG A 265 -8.63 32.40 -29.77
N SER A 266 -8.95 32.22 -31.05
CA SER A 266 -8.13 32.73 -32.15
C SER A 266 -8.07 34.26 -32.16
N ILE A 267 -9.18 34.93 -31.88
CA ILE A 267 -9.24 36.39 -31.74
C ILE A 267 -8.38 36.85 -30.56
N GLU A 268 -8.50 36.20 -29.41
CA GLU A 268 -7.72 36.54 -28.21
C GLU A 268 -6.21 36.43 -28.48
N LEU A 269 -5.76 35.31 -29.04
CA LEU A 269 -4.36 35.10 -29.41
C LEU A 269 -3.87 36.16 -30.40
N ARG A 270 -4.67 36.50 -31.42
CA ARG A 270 -4.30 37.50 -32.42
C ARG A 270 -4.20 38.91 -31.82
N VAL A 271 -5.12 39.26 -30.92
CA VAL A 271 -5.06 40.52 -30.19
C VAL A 271 -3.79 40.58 -29.34
N GLU A 272 -3.44 39.50 -28.65
CA GLU A 272 -2.21 39.44 -27.85
C GLU A 272 -0.94 39.61 -28.69
N GLU A 273 -0.86 38.96 -29.87
CA GLU A 273 0.23 39.14 -30.83
C GLU A 273 0.35 40.60 -31.30
N LEU A 274 -0.76 41.24 -31.66
CA LEU A 274 -0.79 42.62 -32.11
C LEU A 274 -0.40 43.59 -30.98
N MET A 275 -0.82 43.31 -29.76
CA MET A 275 -0.47 44.14 -28.59
C MET A 275 1.00 43.98 -28.22
N THR A 276 1.57 42.78 -28.32
CA THR A 276 2.99 42.54 -28.08
C THR A 276 3.88 43.13 -29.17
N SER A 277 3.48 43.06 -30.45
CA SER A 277 4.21 43.71 -31.54
C SER A 277 4.19 45.24 -31.38
N ASN A 278 3.03 45.83 -31.08
CA ASN A 278 2.92 47.27 -30.80
C ASN A 278 3.74 47.71 -29.58
N ARG A 279 3.76 46.92 -28.51
CA ARG A 279 4.64 47.19 -27.34
C ARG A 279 6.12 47.17 -27.74
N LYS A 280 6.56 46.22 -28.57
CA LYS A 280 7.95 46.16 -29.06
C LYS A 280 8.30 47.37 -29.92
N VAL A 281 7.41 47.78 -30.82
CA VAL A 281 7.59 49.00 -31.63
C VAL A 281 7.69 50.23 -30.73
N ALA A 282 6.79 50.38 -29.75
CA ALA A 282 6.83 51.50 -28.81
C ALA A 282 8.13 51.56 -27.98
N VAL A 283 8.62 50.41 -27.50
CA VAL A 283 9.92 50.34 -26.79
C VAL A 283 11.09 50.67 -27.71
N GLY A 284 11.05 50.24 -28.97
CA GLY A 284 12.03 50.61 -30.00
C GLY A 284 12.08 52.12 -30.28
N PHE A 285 10.93 52.79 -30.36
CA PHE A 285 10.86 54.24 -30.47
C PHE A 285 11.41 54.97 -29.23
N THR A 286 11.23 54.39 -28.04
CA THR A 286 11.73 54.97 -26.78
C THR A 286 13.26 54.90 -26.69
N GLN A 287 13.90 53.86 -27.24
CA GLN A 287 15.37 53.79 -27.34
C GLN A 287 15.97 54.77 -28.36
N VAL A 288 15.27 55.04 -29.47
CA VAL A 288 15.73 56.00 -30.49
C VAL A 288 15.56 57.45 -30.03
N ALA A 289 14.56 57.74 -29.19
CA ALA A 289 14.37 59.07 -28.59
C ALA A 289 15.44 59.46 -27.56
N GLY A 290 16.17 58.49 -26.99
CA GLY A 290 17.27 58.74 -26.04
C GLY A 290 18.61 59.12 -26.69
N ALA A 291 18.73 59.05 -28.02
CA ALA A 291 19.98 59.26 -28.74
C ALA A 291 19.80 60.23 -29.91
N ARG A 292 19.45 61.50 -29.64
CA ARG A 292 19.62 62.63 -30.58
C ARG A 292 19.47 63.97 -29.87
N THR A 293 20.50 64.40 -29.15
CA THR A 293 20.78 65.82 -28.94
C THR A 293 21.50 66.37 -30.18
N ALA A 294 20.74 66.74 -31.21
CA ALA A 294 21.14 67.74 -32.20
C ALA A 294 19.91 68.14 -33.02
N ARG A 295 19.41 69.36 -32.76
CA ARG A 295 18.53 70.06 -33.72
C ARG A 295 19.31 70.24 -35.03
N PRO A 296 18.64 70.10 -36.18
CA PRO A 296 18.51 71.31 -36.98
C PRO A 296 17.12 71.51 -37.57
N HIS A 297 16.77 72.79 -37.57
CA HIS A 297 15.94 73.55 -38.50
C HIS A 297 14.63 72.95 -39.06
N LEU A 298 13.58 73.70 -38.74
CA LEU A 298 12.26 73.71 -39.34
C LEU A 298 12.38 73.84 -40.88
N HIS A 299 11.82 72.89 -41.62
CA HIS A 299 11.24 73.16 -42.94
C HIS A 299 9.91 72.42 -43.06
N MET A 300 8.85 73.21 -43.24
CA MET A 300 7.54 72.72 -43.65
C MET A 300 7.67 71.93 -44.96
N LEU A 301 7.09 70.74 -45.02
CA LEU A 301 6.59 70.15 -46.26
C LEU A 301 5.39 69.27 -45.92
N THR A 302 4.22 69.74 -46.32
CA THR A 302 2.98 68.99 -46.48
C THR A 302 3.18 67.85 -47.48
N ALA A 303 2.82 66.62 -47.11
CA ALA A 303 2.56 65.55 -48.07
C ALA A 303 1.44 64.66 -47.53
N VAL A 304 0.30 64.77 -48.22
CA VAL A 304 -0.80 63.81 -48.22
C VAL A 304 -0.27 62.54 -48.89
N GLU A 305 -0.35 61.39 -48.23
CA GLU A 305 -0.30 60.11 -48.93
C GLU A 305 -1.36 59.15 -48.35
N VAL A 306 -2.36 58.93 -49.20
CA VAL A 306 -3.42 57.94 -49.09
C VAL A 306 -2.80 56.57 -49.32
N PHE A 307 -2.73 55.71 -48.30
CA PHE A 307 -2.43 54.30 -48.50
C PHE A 307 -3.71 53.49 -48.65
N HIS A 308 -3.95 53.10 -49.90
CA HIS A 308 -4.98 52.19 -50.37
C HIS A 308 -4.73 50.78 -49.77
N VAL A 309 -5.68 50.27 -48.99
CA VAL A 309 -5.66 48.87 -48.53
C VAL A 309 -6.29 48.02 -49.63
N GLY A 310 -5.45 47.36 -50.42
CA GLY A 310 -5.86 46.37 -51.40
C GLY A 310 -6.44 45.13 -50.71
N LEU A 311 -7.68 44.79 -51.07
CA LEU A 311 -8.30 43.49 -50.80
C LEU A 311 -7.56 42.43 -51.63
N GLY A 312 -6.73 41.63 -50.97
CA GLY A 312 -6.13 40.43 -51.53
C GLY A 312 -6.98 39.21 -51.19
N GLU A 313 -7.58 38.62 -52.22
CA GLU A 313 -8.37 37.39 -52.18
C GLU A 313 -7.55 36.21 -51.62
N CYS A 314 -8.13 35.45 -50.68
CA CYS A 314 -7.62 34.15 -50.26
C CYS A 314 -8.18 33.07 -51.20
N PRO A 315 -7.33 32.26 -51.88
CA PRO A 315 -7.82 31.10 -52.61
C PRO A 315 -8.06 29.96 -51.62
N LEU A 316 -9.30 29.48 -51.62
CA LEU A 316 -9.68 28.17 -51.10
C LEU A 316 -8.94 27.09 -51.90
N PHE A 317 -8.21 26.21 -51.22
CA PHE A 317 -8.15 24.75 -51.43
C PHE A 317 -7.42 24.08 -50.26
#